data_AF-A0A0F3NG62-F1
#
_entry.id   AF-A0A0F3NG62-F1
#
_cell.length_a   1.000
_cell.length_b   1.000
_cell.length_c   1.000
_cell.angle_alpha   90.00
_cell.angle_beta   90.00
_cell.angle_gamma   90.00
#
_symmetry.space_group_name_H-M   'P 1'
#
loop_
_entity.id
_entity.type
_entity.pdbx_description
1 polymer ?
#
loop_
_entity_poly.entity_id
_entity_poly.type
_entity_poly.pdbx_seq_one_letter_code
_entity_poly.pdbx_strand_id
1 'polypeptide(L)'
;MEYDFTANLEEELDLISNGKMVWKEVLSQFWDKFISDVSSVKTIEASEILKAITRDLENYAFSSVDGESISRVCPQCGSGELMLNIGKTSAFLGCNRYPECRYTRGIGGDGGASPADDASRILGIDEETQEEIFLKRGPYGEYLQLGNSTKRVSLTKSAGEITVDLAKKMLSLPLVLGCYPDTDKEIKLGIGRFGPYLFYNGMYFSIKDREDYINISHQEAVEIIDKQSDKKAKLLGQNKDGKDIYVCKGRYGFYLKCDKTSVALKGRSEDITLEDAILLLSQKQ
;
A
#
# COMPACT_ATOMS: atom_id res chain seq x y z
N MET A 1 11.70 -29.94 -20.74
CA MET A 1 12.46 -30.62 -19.67
C MET A 1 12.31 -32.10 -19.96
N GLU A 2 13.40 -32.77 -20.30
CA GLU A 2 13.35 -34.22 -20.59
C GLU A 2 13.24 -34.97 -19.26
N TYR A 3 12.15 -35.71 -19.07
CA TYR A 3 11.91 -36.49 -17.85
C TYR A 3 13.00 -37.57 -17.62
N ASP A 4 13.61 -38.02 -18.71
CA ASP A 4 14.66 -39.04 -18.70
C ASP A 4 15.97 -38.50 -18.11
N PHE A 5 16.21 -37.18 -18.13
CA PHE A 5 17.43 -36.58 -17.57
C PHE A 5 17.52 -36.77 -16.05
N THR A 6 16.42 -36.52 -15.35
CA THR A 6 16.37 -36.70 -13.90
C THR A 6 16.42 -38.17 -13.50
N ALA A 7 15.83 -39.07 -14.30
CA ALA A 7 15.86 -40.50 -14.04
C ALA A 7 17.30 -41.07 -14.17
N ASN A 8 18.00 -40.71 -15.25
CA ASN A 8 19.38 -41.17 -15.48
C ASN A 8 20.36 -40.65 -14.44
N LEU A 9 20.18 -39.41 -13.95
CA LEU A 9 21.04 -38.84 -12.91
C LEU A 9 20.94 -39.62 -11.59
N GLU A 10 19.73 -40.01 -11.18
CA GLU A 10 19.53 -40.82 -9.98
C GLU A 10 20.19 -42.20 -10.11
N GLU A 11 20.09 -42.84 -11.28
CA GLU A 11 20.78 -44.11 -11.55
C GLU A 11 22.32 -43.97 -11.47
N GLU A 12 22.88 -42.89 -12.00
CA GLU A 12 24.33 -42.60 -11.89
C GLU A 12 24.76 -42.37 -10.43
N LEU A 13 23.94 -41.69 -9.63
CA LEU A 13 24.18 -41.46 -8.20
C LEU A 13 24.13 -42.76 -7.39
N ASP A 14 23.22 -43.68 -7.73
CA ASP A 14 23.16 -45.02 -7.14
C ASP A 14 24.40 -45.85 -7.48
N LEU A 15 24.90 -45.76 -8.72
CA LEU A 15 26.12 -46.44 -9.14
C LEU A 15 27.37 -45.90 -8.42
N ILE A 16 27.44 -44.59 -8.19
CA ILE A 16 28.49 -43.96 -7.37
C ILE A 16 28.42 -44.48 -5.93
N SER A 17 27.22 -44.51 -5.34
CA SER A 17 27.01 -44.96 -3.95
C SER A 17 27.41 -46.42 -3.74
N ASN A 18 27.22 -47.25 -4.77
CA ASN A 18 27.64 -48.65 -4.79
C ASN A 18 29.12 -48.85 -5.17
N GLY A 19 29.89 -47.77 -5.36
CA GLY A 19 31.31 -47.83 -5.74
C GLY A 19 31.58 -48.32 -7.16
N LYS A 20 30.56 -48.34 -8.03
CA LYS A 20 30.64 -48.81 -9.42
C LYS A 20 31.02 -47.70 -10.41
N MET A 21 30.99 -46.44 -9.98
CA MET A 21 31.35 -45.27 -10.78
C MET A 21 32.19 -44.27 -9.97
N VAL A 22 33.03 -43.52 -10.66
CA VAL A 22 33.84 -42.44 -10.08
C VAL A 22 33.05 -41.14 -10.14
N TRP A 23 32.67 -40.61 -8.99
CA TRP A 23 31.85 -39.38 -8.89
C TRP A 23 32.45 -38.18 -9.64
N LYS A 24 33.77 -38.08 -9.74
CA LYS A 24 34.46 -37.00 -10.46
C LYS A 24 34.21 -37.05 -11.97
N GLU A 25 34.09 -38.24 -12.55
CA GLU A 25 33.84 -38.42 -13.99
C GLU A 25 32.41 -38.00 -14.33
N VAL A 26 31.44 -38.42 -13.52
CA VAL A 26 30.03 -38.03 -13.65
C VAL A 26 29.87 -36.51 -13.53
N LEU A 27 30.50 -35.90 -12.52
CA LEU A 27 30.48 -34.43 -12.40
C LEU A 27 31.14 -33.73 -13.58
N SER A 28 32.28 -34.22 -14.08
CA SER A 28 32.95 -33.60 -15.24
C SER A 28 32.03 -33.60 -16.45
N GLN A 29 31.41 -34.75 -16.76
CA GLN A 29 30.49 -34.88 -17.89
C GLN A 29 29.27 -33.97 -17.76
N PHE A 30 28.69 -33.89 -16.56
CA PHE A 30 27.60 -32.96 -16.27
C PHE A 30 28.03 -31.51 -16.51
N TRP A 31 29.15 -31.08 -15.94
CA TRP A 31 29.62 -29.70 -16.03
C TRP A 31 30.02 -29.32 -17.46
N ASP A 32 30.67 -30.21 -18.21
CA ASP A 32 31.05 -29.96 -19.60
C ASP A 32 29.82 -29.70 -20.47
N LYS A 33 28.78 -30.53 -20.35
CA LYS A 33 27.52 -30.35 -21.07
C LYS A 33 26.78 -29.09 -20.61
N PHE A 34 26.65 -28.90 -19.29
CA PHE A 34 25.96 -27.74 -18.72
C PHE A 34 26.61 -26.42 -19.13
N ILE A 35 27.94 -26.33 -19.09
CA ILE A 35 28.68 -25.13 -19.50
C ILE A 35 28.50 -24.88 -20.99
N SER A 36 28.52 -25.92 -21.83
CA SER A 36 28.23 -25.80 -23.27
C SER A 36 26.83 -25.22 -23.51
N ASP A 37 25.81 -25.78 -22.84
CA ASP A 37 24.43 -25.34 -22.97
C ASP A 37 24.26 -23.88 -22.50
N VAL A 38 24.78 -23.54 -21.32
CA VAL A 38 24.74 -22.16 -20.78
C VAL A 38 25.47 -21.18 -21.69
N SER A 39 26.63 -21.58 -22.23
CA SER A 39 27.41 -20.74 -23.15
C SER A 39 26.66 -20.48 -24.45
N SER A 40 25.91 -21.47 -24.95
CA SER A 40 25.07 -21.33 -26.15
C SER A 40 23.89 -20.37 -25.93
N VAL A 41 23.33 -20.33 -24.73
CA VAL A 41 22.20 -19.43 -24.39
C VAL A 41 22.70 -18.01 -24.06
N LYS A 42 23.90 -17.88 -23.47
CA LYS A 42 24.48 -16.58 -23.11
C LYS A 42 24.72 -15.67 -24.32
N THR A 43 24.90 -16.23 -25.51
CA THR A 43 25.06 -15.45 -26.75
C THR A 43 23.75 -14.87 -27.28
N ILE A 44 22.61 -15.29 -26.75
CA ILE A 44 21.30 -14.81 -27.17
C ILE A 44 20.99 -13.51 -26.42
N GLU A 45 20.69 -12.46 -27.18
CA GLU A 45 20.26 -11.19 -26.60
C GLU A 45 18.91 -11.37 -25.88
N ALA A 46 18.79 -10.82 -24.67
CA ALA A 46 17.54 -10.91 -23.89
C ALA A 46 16.33 -10.37 -24.68
N SER A 47 16.56 -9.40 -25.57
CA SER A 47 15.53 -8.86 -26.45
C SER A 47 14.97 -9.88 -27.45
N GLU A 48 15.78 -10.81 -27.94
CA GLU A 48 15.34 -11.87 -28.86
C GLU A 48 14.49 -12.91 -28.14
N ILE A 49 14.88 -13.25 -26.91
CA ILE A 49 14.11 -14.16 -26.04
C ILE A 49 12.73 -13.56 -25.76
N LEU A 50 12.67 -12.28 -25.38
CA LEU A 50 11.40 -11.59 -25.11
C LEU A 50 10.53 -11.50 -26.37
N LYS A 51 11.12 -11.28 -27.55
CA LYS A 51 10.38 -11.30 -28.83
C LYS A 51 9.78 -12.67 -29.11
N ALA A 52 10.55 -13.75 -28.93
CA ALA A 52 10.07 -15.12 -29.14
C ALA A 52 8.91 -15.45 -28.18
N ILE A 53 9.08 -15.18 -26.89
CA ILE A 53 8.04 -15.39 -25.87
C ILE A 53 6.79 -14.56 -26.18
N THR A 54 6.96 -13.29 -26.56
CA THR A 54 5.84 -12.40 -26.91
C THR A 54 5.07 -12.92 -28.13
N ARG A 55 5.77 -13.49 -29.12
CA ARG A 55 5.15 -14.08 -30.32
C ARG A 55 4.33 -15.32 -29.97
N ASP A 56 4.87 -16.22 -29.15
CA ASP A 56 4.20 -17.47 -28.79
C ASP A 56 2.97 -17.23 -27.90
N LEU A 57 3.05 -16.21 -27.04
CA LEU A 57 1.97 -15.84 -26.12
C LEU A 57 1.12 -14.67 -26.62
N GLU A 58 1.22 -14.29 -27.89
CA GLU A 58 0.56 -13.11 -28.45
C GLU A 58 -0.96 -13.11 -28.21
N ASN A 59 -1.60 -14.23 -28.53
CA ASN A 59 -3.05 -14.38 -28.37
C ASN A 59 -3.50 -14.25 -26.91
N TYR A 60 -2.64 -14.56 -25.94
CA TYR A 60 -2.96 -14.43 -24.53
C TYR A 60 -2.61 -13.04 -24.00
N ALA A 61 -1.47 -12.49 -24.42
CA ALA A 61 -0.95 -11.22 -23.93
C ALA A 61 -1.72 -10.00 -24.47
N PHE A 62 -2.29 -10.09 -25.68
CA PHE A 62 -2.99 -8.97 -26.33
C PHE A 62 -4.51 -9.14 -26.44
N SER A 63 -5.07 -10.21 -25.87
CA SER A 63 -6.53 -10.36 -25.77
C SER A 63 -7.03 -9.75 -24.46
N SER A 64 -7.95 -8.79 -24.54
CA SER A 64 -8.63 -8.28 -23.33
C SER A 64 -9.80 -9.20 -22.93
N VAL A 65 -10.20 -9.10 -21.66
CA VAL A 65 -11.37 -9.80 -21.10
C VAL A 65 -12.68 -9.27 -21.70
N ASP A 66 -12.68 -8.02 -22.21
CA ASP A 66 -13.85 -7.33 -22.77
C ASP A 66 -13.98 -7.48 -24.30
N GLY A 67 -13.13 -8.30 -24.94
CA GLY A 67 -13.20 -8.58 -26.38
C GLY A 67 -12.52 -7.56 -27.31
N GLU A 68 -11.95 -6.49 -26.77
CA GLU A 68 -11.13 -5.54 -27.53
C GLU A 68 -9.67 -6.02 -27.62
N SER A 69 -9.08 -5.97 -28.82
CA SER A 69 -7.68 -6.30 -29.03
C SER A 69 -6.77 -5.17 -28.53
N ILE A 70 -5.76 -5.52 -27.73
CA ILE A 70 -4.77 -4.54 -27.26
C ILE A 70 -3.82 -4.23 -28.44
N SER A 71 -3.71 -2.95 -28.79
CA SER A 71 -2.77 -2.51 -29.83
C SER A 71 -1.32 -2.78 -29.43
N ARG A 72 -0.52 -3.25 -30.39
CA ARG A 72 0.93 -3.47 -30.24
C ARG A 72 1.71 -2.17 -30.11
N VAL A 73 1.17 -1.06 -30.62
CA VAL A 73 1.84 0.24 -30.56
C VAL A 73 1.71 0.81 -29.16
N CYS A 74 2.83 1.23 -28.57
CA CYS A 74 2.85 1.86 -27.27
C CYS A 74 2.05 3.18 -27.30
N PRO A 75 1.01 3.35 -26.47
CA PRO A 75 0.19 4.56 -26.47
C PRO A 75 0.92 5.79 -25.93
N GLN A 76 1.95 5.59 -25.09
CA GLN A 76 2.70 6.69 -24.49
C GLN A 76 3.66 7.37 -25.48
N CYS A 77 4.35 6.59 -26.32
CA CYS A 77 5.40 7.14 -27.20
C CYS A 77 5.09 7.03 -28.69
N GLY A 78 4.02 6.31 -29.07
CA GLY A 78 3.56 6.12 -30.46
C GLY A 78 4.52 5.41 -31.41
N SER A 79 5.77 5.17 -30.98
CA SER A 79 6.88 4.71 -31.80
C SER A 79 7.52 3.42 -31.29
N GLY A 80 7.28 3.06 -30.02
CA GLY A 80 7.70 1.79 -29.43
C GLY A 80 6.61 0.74 -29.54
N GLU A 81 7.02 -0.52 -29.44
CA GLU A 81 6.12 -1.67 -29.42
C GLU A 81 6.03 -2.25 -28.00
N LEU A 82 4.84 -2.74 -27.64
CA LEU A 82 4.62 -3.44 -26.38
C LEU A 82 5.15 -4.88 -26.49
N MET A 83 5.96 -5.29 -25.53
CA MET A 83 6.49 -6.64 -25.39
C MET A 83 6.08 -7.24 -24.05
N LEU A 84 5.89 -8.56 -24.03
CA LEU A 84 5.58 -9.29 -22.80
C LEU A 84 6.83 -9.35 -21.91
N ASN A 85 6.69 -8.91 -20.67
CA ASN A 85 7.70 -8.98 -19.64
C ASN A 85 7.16 -9.78 -18.44
N ILE A 86 8.04 -10.50 -17.76
CA ILE A 86 7.70 -11.33 -16.61
C ILE A 86 8.30 -10.67 -15.36
N GLY A 87 7.43 -10.13 -14.50
CA GLY A 87 7.82 -9.60 -13.20
C GLY A 87 7.83 -10.67 -12.12
N LYS A 88 8.17 -10.29 -10.88
CA LYS A 88 8.19 -11.21 -9.73
C LYS A 88 6.82 -11.78 -9.37
N THR A 89 5.76 -11.00 -9.60
CA THR A 89 4.40 -11.28 -9.14
C THR A 89 3.43 -11.52 -10.28
N SER A 90 3.69 -10.97 -11.46
CA SER A 90 2.80 -11.04 -12.61
C SER A 90 3.53 -10.74 -13.91
N ALA A 91 2.94 -11.17 -15.03
CA ALA A 91 3.35 -10.75 -16.36
C ALA A 91 2.70 -9.41 -16.75
N PHE A 92 3.41 -8.60 -17.51
CA PHE A 92 2.96 -7.28 -17.95
C PHE A 92 3.48 -6.96 -19.35
N LEU A 93 2.74 -6.17 -20.11
CA LEU A 93 3.22 -5.55 -21.36
C LEU A 93 4.08 -4.34 -21.02
N GLY A 94 5.23 -4.19 -21.66
CA GLY A 94 6.14 -3.05 -21.48
C GLY A 94 6.69 -2.54 -22.81
N CYS A 95 7.00 -1.25 -22.90
CA CYS A 95 7.57 -0.67 -24.12
C CYS A 95 9.00 -1.19 -24.38
N ASN A 96 9.29 -1.57 -25.63
CA ASN A 96 10.62 -2.00 -26.05
C ASN A 96 11.70 -0.90 -26.04
N ARG A 97 11.29 0.37 -25.95
CA ARG A 97 12.19 1.53 -25.83
C ARG A 97 12.52 1.87 -24.39
N TYR A 98 12.58 0.89 -23.49
CA TYR A 98 13.09 1.12 -22.14
C TYR A 98 14.62 1.26 -22.22
N PRO A 99 15.26 2.24 -21.53
CA PRO A 99 14.71 3.09 -20.48
C PRO A 99 14.08 4.42 -20.92
N GLU A 100 14.09 4.76 -22.21
CA GLU A 100 13.56 6.03 -22.73
C GLU A 100 12.04 6.17 -22.60
N CYS A 101 11.31 5.05 -22.66
CA CYS A 101 9.88 4.95 -22.47
C CYS A 101 9.58 3.88 -21.41
N ARG A 102 8.98 4.29 -20.29
CA ARG A 102 8.67 3.43 -19.14
C ARG A 102 7.22 2.93 -19.13
N TYR A 103 6.57 2.95 -20.30
CA TYR A 103 5.19 2.47 -20.41
C TYR A 103 5.09 0.98 -20.12
N THR A 104 4.09 0.61 -19.34
CA THR A 104 3.81 -0.77 -18.93
C THR A 104 2.33 -0.95 -18.61
N ARG A 105 1.77 -2.15 -18.76
CA ARG A 105 0.36 -2.52 -18.53
C ARG A 105 0.24 -3.98 -18.07
N GLY A 106 -0.53 -4.29 -17.04
CA GLY A 106 -0.75 -5.68 -16.59
C GLY A 106 -1.59 -6.53 -17.56
N ILE A 107 -1.44 -7.86 -17.46
CA ILE A 107 -2.19 -8.86 -18.24
C ILE A 107 -3.10 -9.67 -17.30
N GLY A 108 -4.38 -9.82 -17.66
CA GLY A 108 -5.41 -10.43 -16.80
C GLY A 108 -6.26 -9.36 -16.11
N GLY A 109 -7.58 -9.41 -16.33
CA GLY A 109 -8.58 -8.37 -16.04
C GLY A 109 -8.84 -7.95 -14.59
N ASP A 110 -7.85 -8.00 -13.72
CA ASP A 110 -7.87 -7.28 -12.44
C ASP A 110 -6.86 -6.15 -12.49
N GLY A 111 -7.26 -5.02 -13.11
CA GLY A 111 -6.73 -3.66 -12.90
C GLY A 111 -5.25 -3.54 -12.50
N GLY A 112 -4.40 -4.36 -13.10
CA GLY A 112 -3.06 -4.65 -12.61
C GLY A 112 -2.14 -3.57 -13.11
N ALA A 113 -2.11 -2.47 -12.35
CA ALA A 113 -1.18 -1.37 -12.37
C ALA A 113 -0.22 -1.37 -13.58
N SER A 114 -0.54 -0.53 -14.55
CA SER A 114 0.45 0.12 -15.38
C SER A 114 1.35 0.99 -14.48
N PRO A 115 2.69 0.80 -14.39
CA PRO A 115 3.61 1.87 -14.00
C PRO A 115 3.50 3.15 -14.87
N ALA A 116 2.69 3.11 -15.93
CA ALA A 116 2.35 4.24 -16.78
C ALA A 116 0.83 4.47 -16.92
N ASP A 117 0.04 4.06 -15.93
CA ASP A 117 -1.14 4.85 -15.57
C ASP A 117 -0.67 5.93 -14.59
N ASP A 118 0.15 6.81 -15.13
CA ASP A 118 0.00 8.22 -14.85
C ASP A 118 -1.28 8.70 -15.55
N ALA A 119 -2.42 8.06 -15.25
CA ALA A 119 -3.72 8.70 -15.38
C ALA A 119 -3.85 9.76 -14.28
N SER A 120 -2.80 10.57 -14.14
CA SER A 120 -2.77 11.84 -13.46
C SER A 120 -3.73 12.73 -14.21
N ARG A 121 -5.00 12.66 -13.85
CA ARG A 121 -5.93 13.69 -14.28
C ARG A 121 -5.53 14.96 -13.54
N ILE A 122 -4.98 15.93 -14.27
CA ILE A 122 -4.74 17.26 -13.73
C ILE A 122 -6.10 17.86 -13.41
N LEU A 123 -6.35 18.15 -12.14
CA LEU A 123 -7.58 18.81 -11.70
C LEU A 123 -7.47 20.32 -11.91
N GLY A 124 -6.30 20.89 -11.67
CA GLY A 124 -6.03 22.31 -11.82
C GLY A 124 -4.69 22.71 -11.22
N ILE A 125 -4.43 24.01 -11.16
CA ILE A 125 -3.24 24.59 -10.53
C ILE A 125 -3.64 25.18 -9.19
N ASP A 126 -2.81 24.97 -8.18
CA ASP A 126 -2.95 25.67 -6.92
C ASP A 126 -2.37 27.09 -7.03
N GLU A 127 -3.19 28.11 -6.76
CA GLU A 127 -2.79 29.51 -6.95
C GLU A 127 -1.74 29.94 -5.92
N GLU A 128 -1.75 29.36 -4.72
CA GLU A 128 -0.80 29.67 -3.64
C GLU A 128 0.58 29.10 -3.93
N THR A 129 0.65 27.84 -4.37
CA THR A 129 1.93 27.16 -4.61
C THR A 129 2.40 27.20 -6.05
N GLN A 130 1.54 27.59 -7.00
CA GLN A 130 1.76 27.48 -8.45
C GLN A 130 2.04 26.03 -8.90
N GLU A 131 1.67 25.03 -8.10
CA GLU A 131 1.86 23.61 -8.39
C GLU A 131 0.57 22.97 -8.93
N GLU A 132 0.71 21.99 -9.83
CA GLU A 132 -0.42 21.24 -10.38
C GLU A 132 -0.98 20.24 -9.35
N ILE A 133 -2.31 20.12 -9.28
CA ILE A 133 -2.98 19.12 -8.47
C ILE A 133 -3.33 17.92 -9.34
N PHE A 134 -2.74 16.77 -9.01
CA PHE A 134 -2.93 15.52 -9.71
C PHE A 134 -3.90 14.61 -8.97
N LEU A 135 -4.86 14.04 -9.71
CA LEU A 135 -5.63 12.87 -9.28
C LEU A 135 -4.96 11.61 -9.82
N LYS A 136 -4.37 10.80 -8.93
CA LYS A 136 -3.63 9.58 -9.26
C LYS A 136 -4.32 8.35 -8.69
N ARG A 137 -4.02 7.17 -9.24
CA ARG A 137 -4.48 5.87 -8.73
C ARG A 137 -3.30 5.09 -8.17
N GLY A 138 -3.44 4.55 -6.96
CA GLY A 138 -2.40 3.77 -6.27
C GLY A 138 -2.92 2.45 -5.71
N PRO A 139 -2.07 1.65 -5.05
CA PRO A 139 -2.44 0.35 -4.50
C PRO A 139 -3.52 0.41 -3.40
N TYR A 140 -3.71 1.59 -2.81
CA TYR A 140 -4.69 1.84 -1.74
C TYR A 140 -5.90 2.65 -2.22
N GLY A 141 -6.08 2.83 -3.54
CA GLY A 141 -7.16 3.62 -4.12
C GLY A 141 -6.69 4.91 -4.78
N GLU A 142 -7.65 5.77 -5.15
CA GLU A 142 -7.39 7.08 -5.75
C GLU A 142 -6.89 8.07 -4.70
N TYR A 143 -5.96 8.94 -5.10
CA TYR A 143 -5.37 9.94 -4.21
C TYR A 143 -5.04 11.23 -4.96
N LEU A 144 -5.09 12.33 -4.23
CA LEU A 144 -4.65 13.64 -4.69
C LEU A 144 -3.17 13.82 -4.35
N GLN A 145 -2.40 14.44 -5.24
CA GLN A 145 -1.01 14.82 -5.02
C GLN A 145 -0.78 16.26 -5.49
N LEU A 146 -0.08 17.04 -4.68
CA LEU A 146 0.37 18.38 -5.07
C LEU A 146 1.73 18.28 -5.77
N GLY A 147 1.79 18.66 -7.04
CA GLY A 147 2.98 18.66 -7.86
C GLY A 147 3.71 17.31 -7.85
N ASN A 148 5.03 17.39 -7.77
CA ASN A 148 5.91 16.25 -7.49
C ASN A 148 6.23 16.09 -6.00
N SER A 149 5.51 16.78 -5.12
CA SER A 149 5.78 16.78 -3.69
C SER A 149 5.39 15.45 -3.01
N THR A 150 5.80 15.30 -1.75
CA THR A 150 5.39 14.17 -0.90
C THR A 150 3.99 14.34 -0.31
N LYS A 151 3.34 15.49 -0.47
CA LYS A 151 1.99 15.73 0.07
C LYS A 151 0.96 14.98 -0.77
N ARG A 152 0.30 14.03 -0.13
CA ARG A 152 -0.69 13.14 -0.75
C ARG A 152 -1.87 12.92 0.17
N VAL A 153 -3.06 12.82 -0.41
CA VAL A 153 -4.29 12.59 0.35
C VAL A 153 -5.14 11.54 -0.36
N SER A 154 -5.45 10.46 0.35
CA SER A 154 -6.29 9.38 -0.17
C SER A 154 -7.75 9.79 -0.23
N LEU A 155 -8.44 9.38 -1.29
CA LEU A 155 -9.87 9.57 -1.48
C LEU A 155 -10.62 8.34 -0.94
N THR A 156 -11.72 8.60 -0.23
CA THR A 156 -12.53 7.56 0.43
C THR A 156 -13.61 6.95 -0.47
N LYS A 157 -13.94 7.57 -1.61
CA LYS A 157 -14.85 7.03 -2.63
C LYS A 157 -14.32 7.28 -4.04
N SER A 158 -14.66 6.37 -4.96
CA SER A 158 -14.38 6.45 -6.40
C SER A 158 -14.86 7.79 -6.96
N ALA A 159 -14.00 8.48 -7.69
CA ALA A 159 -14.20 9.85 -8.14
C ALA A 159 -15.62 10.15 -8.69
N GLY A 160 -16.42 10.85 -7.89
CA GLY A 160 -17.39 11.81 -8.42
C GLY A 160 -16.68 13.07 -8.94
N GLU A 161 -17.43 14.13 -9.27
CA GLU A 161 -16.86 15.42 -9.67
C GLU A 161 -16.10 16.07 -8.50
N ILE A 162 -14.77 15.90 -8.49
CA ILE A 162 -13.88 16.60 -7.55
C ILE A 162 -13.54 17.96 -8.16
N THR A 163 -13.95 19.05 -7.50
CA THR A 163 -13.57 20.40 -7.87
C THR A 163 -12.17 20.75 -7.35
N VAL A 164 -11.51 21.70 -8.01
CA VAL A 164 -10.17 22.19 -7.61
C VAL A 164 -10.18 22.71 -6.17
N ASP A 165 -11.23 23.44 -5.78
CA ASP A 165 -11.36 24.00 -4.43
C ASP A 165 -11.46 22.92 -3.35
N LEU A 166 -12.19 21.84 -3.64
CA LEU A 166 -12.28 20.69 -2.73
C LEU A 166 -10.93 19.99 -2.60
N ALA A 167 -10.21 19.82 -3.71
CA ALA A 167 -8.90 19.18 -3.72
C ALA A 167 -7.86 19.97 -2.91
N LYS A 168 -7.89 21.31 -3.01
CA LYS A 168 -7.04 22.21 -2.20
C LYS A 168 -7.29 22.01 -0.70
N LYS A 169 -8.56 22.01 -0.29
CA LYS A 169 -8.94 21.75 1.11
C LYS A 169 -8.48 20.37 1.58
N MET A 170 -8.52 19.36 0.72
CA MET A 170 -8.05 18.01 1.09
C MET A 170 -6.54 18.01 1.29
N LEU A 171 -5.77 18.62 0.40
CA LEU A 171 -4.31 18.68 0.45
C LEU A 171 -3.76 19.49 1.64
N SER A 172 -4.58 20.35 2.26
CA SER A 172 -4.21 21.09 3.47
C SER A 172 -4.43 20.32 4.78
N LEU A 173 -4.92 19.08 4.71
CA LEU A 173 -5.02 18.23 5.90
C LEU A 173 -3.63 17.95 6.51
N PRO A 174 -3.51 17.86 7.84
CA PRO A 174 -4.59 17.94 8.84
C PRO A 174 -5.07 19.38 9.12
N LEU A 175 -6.39 19.58 9.11
CA LEU A 175 -7.03 20.89 9.30
C LEU A 175 -7.35 21.13 10.79
N VAL A 176 -6.98 22.28 11.34
CA VAL A 176 -7.35 22.66 12.71
C VAL A 176 -8.74 23.31 12.68
N LEU A 177 -9.71 22.71 13.39
CA LEU A 177 -11.11 23.20 13.44
C LEU A 177 -11.36 24.18 14.59
N GLY A 178 -10.41 24.33 15.51
CA GLY A 178 -10.51 25.16 16.72
C GLY A 178 -10.18 24.41 18.01
N CYS A 179 -10.26 25.08 19.14
CA CYS A 179 -10.02 24.50 20.47
C CYS A 179 -11.30 23.89 21.04
N TYR A 180 -11.22 22.67 21.58
CA TYR A 180 -12.34 22.05 22.26
C TYR A 180 -12.76 22.88 23.51
N PRO A 181 -14.07 23.04 23.78
CA PRO A 181 -14.54 23.76 24.96
C PRO A 181 -13.85 23.29 26.24
N ASP A 182 -13.54 24.21 27.15
CA ASP A 182 -12.99 23.94 28.49
C ASP A 182 -11.55 23.41 28.59
N THR A 183 -10.93 22.97 27.49
CA THR A 183 -9.59 22.33 27.54
C THR A 183 -8.50 23.04 26.75
N ASP A 184 -8.85 24.08 25.99
CA ASP A 184 -7.95 24.87 25.11
C ASP A 184 -7.08 24.03 24.14
N LYS A 185 -7.45 22.75 23.97
CA LYS A 185 -6.73 21.79 23.13
C LYS A 185 -7.32 21.76 21.73
N GLU A 186 -6.46 21.79 20.72
CA GLU A 186 -6.85 21.80 19.31
C GLU A 186 -7.58 20.50 18.88
N ILE A 187 -8.62 20.67 18.08
CA ILE A 187 -9.29 19.61 17.33
C ILE A 187 -8.76 19.62 15.89
N LYS A 188 -8.25 18.48 15.43
CA LYS A 188 -7.69 18.32 14.08
C LYS A 188 -8.50 17.35 13.25
N LEU A 189 -8.88 17.73 12.04
CA LEU A 189 -9.48 16.84 11.05
C LEU A 189 -8.39 16.19 10.19
N GLY A 190 -8.50 14.88 9.95
CA GLY A 190 -7.58 14.14 9.09
C GLY A 190 -8.23 12.92 8.43
N ILE A 191 -7.46 12.27 7.55
CA ILE A 191 -7.86 11.03 6.87
C ILE A 191 -6.83 9.96 7.18
N GLY A 192 -7.31 8.76 7.56
CA GLY A 192 -6.46 7.61 7.83
C GLY A 192 -6.92 6.37 7.07
N ARG A 193 -6.26 5.25 7.33
CA ARG A 193 -6.56 3.95 6.68
C ARG A 193 -8.00 3.45 6.91
N PHE A 194 -8.69 3.98 7.91
CA PHE A 194 -10.06 3.61 8.29
C PHE A 194 -11.09 4.70 7.96
N GLY A 195 -10.72 5.69 7.15
CA GLY A 195 -11.57 6.82 6.78
C GLY A 195 -11.24 8.11 7.56
N PRO A 196 -12.13 9.12 7.46
CA PRO A 196 -11.94 10.43 8.07
C PRO A 196 -12.10 10.38 9.59
N TYR A 197 -11.31 11.19 10.29
CA TYR A 197 -11.28 11.22 11.75
C TYR A 197 -11.04 12.63 12.29
N LEU A 198 -11.50 12.87 13.51
CA LEU A 198 -11.10 13.98 14.37
C LEU A 198 -10.05 13.49 15.35
N PHE A 199 -9.00 14.28 15.55
CA PHE A 199 -7.98 14.07 16.55
C PHE A 199 -8.09 15.15 17.62
N TYR A 200 -8.25 14.71 18.86
CA TYR A 200 -8.36 15.57 20.02
C TYR A 200 -7.75 14.86 21.23
N ASN A 201 -6.92 15.58 21.99
CA ASN A 201 -6.29 15.09 23.23
C ASN A 201 -5.63 13.69 23.11
N GLY A 202 -4.91 13.43 22.00
CA GLY A 202 -4.25 12.14 21.78
C GLY A 202 -5.19 10.98 21.43
N MET A 203 -6.46 11.26 21.15
CA MET A 203 -7.49 10.30 20.79
C MET A 203 -8.03 10.56 19.38
N TYR A 204 -8.43 9.47 18.72
CA TYR A 204 -9.01 9.49 17.38
C TYR A 204 -10.51 9.18 17.45
N PHE A 205 -11.31 10.04 16.83
CA PHE A 205 -12.77 9.96 16.77
C PHE A 205 -13.19 9.82 15.31
N SER A 206 -13.85 8.72 14.96
CA SER A 206 -14.15 8.40 13.56
C SER A 206 -15.35 9.21 13.09
N ILE A 207 -15.28 9.82 11.91
CA ILE A 207 -16.42 10.44 11.26
C ILE A 207 -17.05 9.36 10.37
N LYS A 208 -18.21 8.84 10.76
CA LYS A 208 -18.87 7.74 10.04
C LYS A 208 -19.56 8.27 8.79
N ASP A 209 -19.29 7.62 7.65
CA ASP A 209 -20.04 7.68 6.39
C ASP A 209 -20.51 9.08 5.94
N ARG A 210 -19.72 10.12 6.25
CA ARG A 210 -19.99 11.49 5.84
C ARG A 210 -19.17 11.81 4.59
N GLU A 211 -19.83 12.11 3.48
CA GLU A 211 -19.16 12.46 2.22
C GLU A 211 -18.54 13.87 2.27
N ASP A 212 -19.21 14.80 2.94
CA ASP A 212 -18.82 16.20 3.12
C ASP A 212 -17.99 16.45 4.39
N TYR A 213 -17.25 15.43 4.87
CA TYR A 213 -16.50 15.50 6.14
C TYR A 213 -15.52 16.67 6.24
N ILE A 214 -15.09 17.21 5.09
CA ILE A 214 -14.16 18.34 5.02
C ILE A 214 -14.77 19.68 5.44
N ASN A 215 -16.09 19.80 5.35
CA ASN A 215 -16.82 21.01 5.72
C ASN A 215 -17.45 20.89 7.13
N ILE A 216 -16.97 19.95 7.94
CA ILE A 216 -17.43 19.79 9.32
C ILE A 216 -17.17 21.08 10.12
N SER A 217 -18.19 21.55 10.83
CA SER A 217 -18.07 22.73 11.68
C SER A 217 -17.42 22.40 13.03
N HIS A 218 -16.92 23.43 13.71
CA HIS A 218 -16.37 23.30 15.07
C HIS A 218 -17.37 22.67 16.05
N GLN A 219 -18.64 23.12 16.02
CA GLN A 219 -19.70 22.62 16.90
C GLN A 219 -19.99 21.13 16.65
N GLU A 220 -20.12 20.72 15.38
CA GLU A 220 -20.31 19.31 15.02
C GLU A 220 -19.13 18.45 15.47
N ALA A 221 -17.91 18.97 15.35
CA ALA A 221 -16.71 18.25 15.78
C ALA A 221 -16.73 17.97 17.30
N VAL A 222 -17.11 18.97 18.09
CA VAL A 222 -17.31 18.82 19.54
C VAL A 222 -18.38 17.76 19.84
N GLU A 223 -19.55 17.82 19.18
CA GLU A 223 -20.60 16.82 19.40
C GLU A 223 -20.17 15.38 19.09
N ILE A 224 -19.40 15.18 18.01
CA ILE A 224 -18.89 13.85 17.63
C ILE A 224 -17.92 13.34 18.70
N ILE A 225 -17.06 14.23 19.21
CA ILE A 225 -16.12 13.92 20.29
C ILE A 225 -16.92 13.53 21.54
N ASP A 226 -17.92 14.29 21.95
CA ASP A 226 -18.72 14.03 23.16
C ASP A 226 -19.42 12.67 23.07
N LYS A 227 -20.16 12.43 21.98
CA LYS A 227 -20.91 11.19 21.74
C LYS A 227 -20.02 9.94 21.73
N GLN A 228 -18.75 10.08 21.35
CA GLN A 228 -17.80 8.97 21.27
C GLN A 228 -16.90 8.86 22.50
N SER A 229 -16.64 9.95 23.23
CA SER A 229 -15.79 9.97 24.41
C SER A 229 -16.36 9.11 25.52
N ASP A 230 -17.67 9.21 25.79
CA ASP A 230 -18.37 8.37 26.78
C ASP A 230 -18.22 6.86 26.50
N LYS A 231 -18.10 6.50 25.22
CA LYS A 231 -17.95 5.10 24.80
C LYS A 231 -16.49 4.63 24.77
N LYS A 232 -15.55 5.57 24.63
CA LYS A 232 -14.14 5.27 24.36
C LYS A 232 -13.24 5.42 25.57
N ALA A 233 -13.44 6.43 26.42
CA ALA A 233 -12.53 6.73 27.52
C ALA A 233 -13.23 7.44 28.68
N LYS A 234 -13.09 6.87 29.89
CA LYS A 234 -13.47 7.52 31.15
C LYS A 234 -12.19 8.02 31.85
N LEU A 235 -12.12 9.30 32.18
CA LEU A 235 -11.01 9.87 32.96
C LEU A 235 -11.08 9.35 34.40
N LEU A 236 -9.97 8.78 34.91
CA LEU A 236 -9.85 8.38 36.33
C LEU A 236 -9.22 9.48 37.18
N GLY A 237 -8.30 10.26 36.62
CA GLY A 237 -7.56 11.32 37.30
C GLY A 237 -6.11 11.42 36.80
N GLN A 238 -5.23 12.02 37.60
CA GLN A 238 -3.84 12.27 37.23
C GLN A 238 -2.86 11.40 38.02
N ASN A 239 -1.77 10.99 37.38
CA ASN A 239 -0.62 10.37 38.03
C ASN A 239 0.19 11.42 38.83
N LYS A 240 1.14 10.97 39.65
CA LYS A 240 2.10 11.81 40.41
C LYS A 240 2.87 12.81 39.53
N ASP A 241 3.04 12.50 38.25
CA ASP A 241 3.68 13.38 37.25
C ASP A 241 2.72 14.38 36.57
N GLY A 242 1.46 14.50 37.03
CA GLY A 242 0.45 15.37 36.42
C GLY A 242 -0.11 14.87 35.08
N LYS A 243 0.15 13.60 34.73
CA LYS A 243 -0.35 13.00 33.48
C LYS A 243 -1.73 12.39 33.68
N ASP A 244 -2.67 12.73 32.80
CA ASP A 244 -4.03 12.18 32.81
C ASP A 244 -4.05 10.67 32.53
N ILE A 245 -4.84 9.92 33.29
CA ILE A 245 -5.06 8.48 33.16
C ILE A 245 -6.50 8.23 32.71
N TYR A 246 -6.65 7.50 31.60
CA TYR A 246 -7.94 7.14 31.03
C TYR A 246 -8.18 5.64 31.08
N VAL A 247 -9.41 5.22 31.42
CA VAL A 247 -9.90 3.85 31.19
C VAL A 247 -10.60 3.82 29.86
N CYS A 248 -10.03 3.08 28.92
CA CYS A 248 -10.52 2.98 27.57
C CYS A 248 -11.14 1.61 27.28
N LYS A 249 -12.14 1.57 26.38
CA LYS A 249 -12.73 0.32 25.88
C LYS A 249 -12.19 -0.01 24.48
N GLY A 250 -11.45 -1.10 24.35
CA GLY A 250 -10.86 -1.57 23.10
C GLY A 250 -11.50 -2.84 22.55
N ARG A 251 -11.00 -3.34 21.41
CA ARG A 251 -11.43 -4.60 20.78
C ARG A 251 -11.25 -5.82 21.69
N TYR A 252 -10.22 -5.79 22.54
CA TYR A 252 -9.79 -6.90 23.40
C TYR A 252 -10.23 -6.74 24.87
N GLY A 253 -11.08 -5.76 25.17
CA GLY A 253 -11.49 -5.42 26.54
C GLY A 253 -11.03 -4.04 26.98
N PHE A 254 -11.12 -3.76 28.28
CA PHE A 254 -10.74 -2.47 28.85
C PHE A 254 -9.21 -2.36 28.99
N TYR A 255 -8.69 -1.15 28.88
CA TYR A 255 -7.28 -0.86 29.04
C TYR A 255 -7.08 0.53 29.63
N LEU A 256 -6.03 0.70 30.43
CA LEU A 256 -5.57 2.00 30.90
C LEU A 256 -4.66 2.64 29.86
N LYS A 257 -4.83 3.93 29.62
CA LYS A 257 -3.96 4.74 28.78
C LYS A 257 -3.45 5.94 29.58
N CYS A 258 -2.13 6.08 29.64
CA CYS A 258 -1.46 7.27 30.16
C CYS A 258 -0.41 7.70 29.13
N ASP A 259 -0.70 8.79 28.42
CA ASP A 259 0.13 9.32 27.33
C ASP A 259 0.47 8.24 26.27
N LYS A 260 1.73 7.78 26.20
CA LYS A 260 2.20 6.74 25.27
C LYS A 260 2.05 5.31 25.80
N THR A 261 1.83 5.13 27.10
CA THR A 261 1.80 3.82 27.74
C THR A 261 0.38 3.30 27.84
N SER A 262 0.14 2.07 27.39
CA SER A 262 -1.15 1.39 27.47
C SER A 262 -1.03 0.04 28.19
N VAL A 263 -1.93 -0.23 29.14
CA VAL A 263 -1.97 -1.45 29.95
C VAL A 263 -3.35 -2.10 29.83
N ALA A 264 -3.40 -3.35 29.39
CA ALA A 264 -4.66 -4.09 29.30
C ALA A 264 -5.17 -4.48 30.69
N LEU A 265 -6.47 -4.30 30.93
CA LEU A 265 -7.14 -4.71 32.16
C LEU A 265 -7.77 -6.09 31.98
N LYS A 266 -7.47 -7.01 32.91
CA LYS A 266 -8.12 -8.33 32.97
C LYS A 266 -9.40 -8.21 33.83
N GLY A 267 -10.45 -7.55 33.34
CA GLY A 267 -11.69 -7.38 34.12
C GLY A 267 -12.67 -6.31 33.59
N ARG A 268 -13.74 -6.02 34.38
CA ARG A 268 -14.70 -4.94 34.12
C ARG A 268 -14.08 -3.58 34.51
N SER A 269 -14.50 -2.50 33.84
CA SER A 269 -14.00 -1.14 34.05
C SER A 269 -14.46 -0.46 35.34
N GLU A 270 -15.46 -1.02 36.01
CA GLU A 270 -16.16 -0.36 37.13
C GLU A 270 -15.40 -0.46 38.45
N ASP A 271 -14.46 -1.40 38.55
CA ASP A 271 -13.78 -1.74 39.81
C ASP A 271 -12.39 -1.11 39.96
N ILE A 272 -11.91 -0.32 38.98
CA ILE A 272 -10.54 0.18 39.00
C ILE A 272 -10.43 1.54 39.68
N THR A 273 -9.60 1.60 40.72
CA THR A 273 -9.29 2.85 41.44
C THR A 273 -8.09 3.56 40.79
N LEU A 274 -7.93 4.85 41.09
CA LEU A 274 -6.77 5.63 40.64
C LEU A 274 -5.44 5.04 41.15
N GLU A 275 -5.43 4.53 42.38
CA GLU A 275 -4.24 3.94 43.00
C GLU A 275 -3.80 2.66 42.28
N ASP A 276 -4.74 1.77 41.97
CA ASP A 276 -4.48 0.54 41.21
C ASP A 276 -3.99 0.85 39.79
N ALA A 277 -4.54 1.89 39.16
CA ALA A 277 -4.15 2.31 37.83
C ALA A 277 -2.69 2.83 37.80
N ILE A 278 -2.28 3.60 38.81
CA ILE A 278 -0.90 4.09 38.95
C ILE A 278 0.06 2.90 39.14
N LEU A 279 -0.30 1.92 39.99
CA LEU A 279 0.51 0.74 40.22
C LEU A 279 0.74 -0.06 38.92
N LEU A 280 -0.34 -0.35 38.17
CA LEU A 280 -0.28 -1.11 36.92
C LEU A 280 0.49 -0.39 35.82
N LEU A 281 0.43 0.95 35.77
CA LEU A 281 1.21 1.75 34.83
C LEU A 281 2.70 1.78 35.19
N SER A 282 3.04 1.81 36.48
CA SER A 282 4.43 1.80 36.95
C SER A 282 5.15 0.47 36.71
N GLN A 283 4.45 -0.66 36.76
CA GLN A 283 5.02 -1.99 36.51
C GLN A 283 5.44 -2.23 35.05
N LYS A 284 5.03 -1.34 34.14
CA LYS A 284 5.26 -1.47 32.69
C LYS A 284 6.17 -0.37 32.12
N GLN A 285 6.64 0.55 32.97
CA GLN A 285 7.67 1.54 32.64
C GLN A 285 9.07 0.93 32.74
#